data_AF-A0A538PQK0-F1
#
_entry.id   AF-A0A538PQK0-F1
#
_cell.length_a   1.000
_cell.length_b   1.000
_cell.length_c   1.000
_cell.angle_alpha   90.00
_cell.angle_beta   90.00
_cell.angle_gamma   90.00
#
_symmetry.space_group_name_H-M   'P 1'
#
loop_
_entity.id
_entity.type
_entity.pdbx_description
1 polymer ?
#
loop_
_entity_poly.entity_id
_entity_poly.type
_entity_poly.pdbx_seq_one_letter_code
_entity_poly.pdbx_strand_id
1 'polypeptide(L)'
;MALIRQLSLLCLGMFLAAVAACTSPGATQCEATGVLCPIGSHCAAAEPVCITDTQTCGDAHMDKDEECDDGNTKDGDGCSHECKIEKCGNGRTDFGEVCDKGANNGKCMGCAADCKSFEACGDGVLDGECGEVCDDHNTKDGDGCSRDCKSTESCGNGITDTSVGEVCDPPHAGTCSPDCRSLLTCGNGKIDPGEECDDGQASNGDDKDCRSDCVINRCGDGRPNTHGTHHEDCDRGPLTADHLRTAVPTEAADCNIDCTTPRCGDGKVNHSFTPPGASGTEQCDNGGANADNADCTAHCQLSVCGDSLLNTAGPARREGCDDGNRVDTDSCTNACIAKSCGDGIVGPGEQCDLGPNNSDTGACLTNCLIATCGDGKTYAGVEECDGGPGCSAACKLQRCGNGIIDPGEECDDAAGNGDDKDCRSDCIVNRCGDGHVNAHGTHHEICDDAPAAPAHSTAVTPTETAGCNIDCTTPMCGDGKVNHSFTPPGAAGPEQCDNGGANADNADCTAHCQVSVCGDNLHNTVGPLLKEGCDDGNRIDTDACTNACVAKDCGDGIVSPPEECDLGPNNSDTGACLKNCHIAICG
;
A
#
# COMPACT_ATOMS: atom_id res chain seq x y z
N MET A 1 68.20 1.95 159.36
CA MET A 1 69.56 2.20 159.91
C MET A 1 70.58 1.45 159.08
N ALA A 2 71.67 2.12 158.72
CA ALA A 2 72.77 1.76 157.79
C ALA A 2 72.46 1.58 156.29
N LEU A 3 71.61 0.65 155.84
CA LEU A 3 71.57 0.30 154.40
C LEU A 3 70.63 1.15 153.50
N ILE A 4 69.72 1.94 154.10
CA ILE A 4 68.75 2.78 153.38
C ILE A 4 69.30 4.19 153.06
N ARG A 5 70.50 4.55 153.56
CA ARG A 5 71.04 5.93 153.43
C ARG A 5 72.20 6.09 152.44
N GLN A 6 72.81 5.01 151.96
CA GLN A 6 73.91 5.05 150.98
C GLN A 6 73.48 4.74 149.54
N LEU A 7 72.42 3.95 149.32
CA LEU A 7 71.95 3.64 147.96
C LEU A 7 71.18 4.80 147.30
N SER A 8 70.46 5.62 148.07
CA SER A 8 69.66 6.72 147.52
C SER A 8 70.49 7.93 147.06
N LEU A 9 71.68 8.16 147.64
CA LEU A 9 72.58 9.22 147.19
C LEU A 9 73.43 8.81 145.97
N LEU A 10 73.70 7.51 145.78
CA LEU A 10 74.44 7.01 144.62
C LEU A 10 73.58 6.95 143.34
N CYS A 11 72.27 6.72 143.44
CA CYS A 11 71.38 6.78 142.26
C CYS A 11 71.02 8.22 141.83
N LEU A 12 70.96 9.19 142.76
CA LEU A 12 70.67 10.58 142.39
C LEU A 12 71.90 11.29 141.77
N GLY A 13 73.11 10.84 142.11
CA GLY A 13 74.36 11.36 141.54
C GLY A 13 74.67 10.88 140.11
N MET A 14 74.16 9.72 139.69
CA MET A 14 74.41 9.18 138.34
C MET A 14 73.41 9.67 137.28
N PHE A 15 72.25 10.22 137.66
CA PHE A 15 71.27 10.74 136.69
C PHE A 15 71.51 12.21 136.28
N LEU A 16 72.23 12.99 137.09
CA LEU A 16 72.56 14.39 136.79
C LEU A 16 73.83 14.55 135.93
N ALA A 17 74.61 13.48 135.70
CA ALA A 17 75.84 13.52 134.91
C ALA A 17 75.67 13.10 133.43
N ALA A 18 74.49 12.60 133.02
CA ALA A 18 74.27 12.06 131.67
C ALA A 18 73.52 13.01 130.71
N VAL A 19 73.00 14.15 131.18
CA VAL A 19 72.26 15.12 130.34
C VAL A 19 73.16 16.26 129.82
N ALA A 20 74.42 16.35 130.26
CA ALA A 20 75.33 17.46 129.95
C ALA A 20 76.36 17.17 128.83
N ALA A 21 76.20 16.10 128.03
CA ALA A 21 77.24 15.64 127.10
C ALA A 21 76.90 15.71 125.60
N CYS A 22 75.78 16.33 125.19
CA CYS A 22 75.42 16.47 123.76
C CYS A 22 75.05 17.92 123.37
N THR A 23 75.79 18.92 123.85
CA THR A 23 75.75 20.27 123.25
C THR A 23 77.18 20.73 122.96
N SER A 24 77.56 20.68 121.69
CA SER A 24 78.74 21.39 121.19
C SER A 24 78.50 22.89 121.41
N PRO A 25 79.45 23.68 121.94
CA PRO A 25 79.25 25.11 122.08
C PRO A 25 79.18 25.74 120.69
N GLY A 26 77.97 26.09 120.22
CA GLY A 26 77.75 26.80 118.95
C GLY A 26 76.72 26.20 117.99
N ALA A 27 76.13 25.04 118.26
CA ALA A 27 75.06 24.49 117.42
C ALA A 27 73.70 25.16 117.73
N THR A 28 72.97 25.57 116.69
CA THR A 28 71.64 26.20 116.82
C THR A 28 70.55 25.12 116.79
N GLN A 29 69.64 25.13 117.76
CA GLN A 29 68.51 24.20 117.81
C GLN A 29 67.27 24.89 117.21
N CYS A 30 66.68 24.28 116.18
CA CYS A 30 65.49 24.82 115.53
C CYS A 30 64.27 24.62 116.43
N GLU A 31 63.73 25.69 117.01
CA GLU A 31 62.63 25.63 117.99
C GLU A 31 61.34 25.01 117.42
N ALA A 32 61.12 25.14 116.10
CA ALA A 32 59.93 24.61 115.43
C ALA A 32 59.99 23.10 115.13
N THR A 33 61.18 22.52 114.94
CA THR A 33 61.33 21.17 114.36
C THR A 33 62.28 20.23 115.12
N GLY A 34 63.08 20.75 116.06
CA GLY A 34 63.99 19.96 116.90
C GLY A 34 65.28 19.49 116.24
N VAL A 35 65.58 19.97 115.02
CA VAL A 35 66.85 19.70 114.31
C VAL A 35 67.99 20.53 114.92
N LEU A 36 69.18 19.94 114.99
CA LEU A 36 70.40 20.59 115.52
C LEU A 36 71.33 20.94 114.35
N CYS A 37 71.47 22.23 114.05
CA CYS A 37 72.31 22.69 112.93
C CYS A 37 73.75 22.98 113.38
N PRO A 38 74.77 22.57 112.60
CA PRO A 38 76.17 22.83 112.91
C PRO A 38 76.51 24.34 112.83
N ILE A 39 77.67 24.72 113.38
CA ILE A 39 78.14 26.11 113.39
C ILE A 39 78.29 26.62 111.95
N GLY A 40 77.66 27.76 111.61
CA GLY A 40 77.62 28.33 110.26
C GLY A 40 76.41 27.92 109.41
N SER A 41 75.36 27.41 110.06
CA SER A 41 74.08 27.07 109.45
C SER A 41 72.91 27.59 110.28
N HIS A 42 71.85 27.98 109.60
CA HIS A 42 70.56 28.40 110.16
C HIS A 42 69.48 27.35 109.93
N CYS A 43 68.35 27.51 110.59
CA CYS A 43 67.20 26.63 110.44
C CYS A 43 66.31 27.16 109.33
N ALA A 44 65.88 26.28 108.42
CA ALA A 44 64.76 26.62 107.56
C ALA A 44 63.50 26.84 108.41
N ALA A 45 62.69 27.85 108.07
CA ALA A 45 61.58 28.29 108.90
C ALA A 45 60.36 27.35 108.84
N ALA A 46 60.13 26.72 107.69
CA ALA A 46 58.97 25.91 107.36
C ALA A 46 59.30 24.42 107.12
N GLU A 47 60.57 24.02 107.26
CA GLU A 47 60.96 22.60 107.16
C GLU A 47 62.13 22.20 108.10
N PRO A 48 62.29 20.91 108.43
CA PRO A 48 63.34 20.43 109.34
C PRO A 48 64.70 20.25 108.63
N VAL A 49 65.18 21.29 107.94
CA VAL A 49 66.46 21.28 107.20
C VAL A 49 67.36 22.41 107.69
N CYS A 50 68.68 22.19 107.63
CA CYS A 50 69.68 23.20 107.94
C CYS A 50 70.16 23.88 106.66
N ILE A 51 70.05 25.20 106.61
CA ILE A 51 70.51 26.07 105.53
C ILE A 51 71.85 26.70 105.93
N THR A 52 72.72 27.06 104.99
CA THR A 52 74.08 27.56 105.31
C THR A 52 74.10 29.09 105.38
N ASP A 53 74.99 29.71 106.15
CA ASP A 53 75.14 31.19 106.18
C ASP A 53 75.44 31.79 104.78
N THR A 54 75.87 30.97 103.83
CA THR A 54 76.13 31.36 102.43
C THR A 54 74.92 31.18 101.50
N GLN A 55 73.87 30.50 101.95
CA GLN A 55 72.63 30.22 101.21
C GLN A 55 71.48 30.37 102.22
N THR A 56 71.05 31.62 102.41
CA THR A 56 70.00 32.04 103.36
C THR A 56 68.60 31.57 102.96
N CYS A 57 68.48 31.01 101.77
CA CYS A 57 67.22 30.58 101.22
C CYS A 57 66.50 29.53 102.08
N GLY A 58 65.27 29.84 102.46
CA GLY A 58 64.37 29.04 103.27
C GLY A 58 64.27 29.52 104.73
N ASP A 59 64.77 30.70 105.08
CA ASP A 59 64.71 31.23 106.46
C ASP A 59 63.47 32.10 106.74
N ALA A 60 62.59 32.24 105.74
CA ALA A 60 61.42 33.12 105.71
C ALA A 60 61.74 34.63 105.76
N HIS A 61 62.96 35.01 105.37
CA HIS A 61 63.39 36.40 105.23
C HIS A 61 63.97 36.65 103.85
N MET A 62 63.26 37.46 103.04
CA MET A 62 63.73 37.86 101.72
C MET A 62 64.98 38.76 101.83
N ASP A 63 66.14 38.17 101.57
CA ASP A 63 67.42 38.87 101.60
C ASP A 63 67.74 39.62 100.29
N LYS A 64 68.78 40.46 100.31
CA LYS A 64 69.15 41.34 99.18
C LYS A 64 69.46 40.59 97.88
N ASP A 65 69.93 39.34 97.98
CA ASP A 65 70.34 38.51 96.85
C ASP A 65 69.29 37.43 96.47
N GLU A 66 68.15 37.42 97.18
CA GLU A 66 67.02 36.51 96.99
C GLU A 66 65.87 37.19 96.22
N GLU A 67 65.20 36.43 95.36
CA GLU A 67 64.05 36.92 94.60
C GLU A 67 62.72 36.52 95.25
N CYS A 68 62.74 35.47 96.08
CA CYS A 68 61.68 35.02 96.97
C CYS A 68 62.32 34.29 98.17
N ASP A 69 61.55 34.06 99.23
CA ASP A 69 61.85 33.09 100.28
C ASP A 69 60.50 32.67 100.89
N ASP A 70 60.19 31.38 100.88
CA ASP A 70 58.93 30.83 101.41
C ASP A 70 59.13 30.00 102.69
N GLY A 71 60.31 30.09 103.30
CA GLY A 71 60.67 29.41 104.53
C GLY A 71 61.14 27.97 104.33
N ASN A 72 61.30 27.47 103.11
CA ASN A 72 61.86 26.14 102.90
C ASN A 72 62.74 26.04 101.64
N THR A 73 63.33 24.87 101.38
CA THR A 73 64.25 24.61 100.25
C THR A 73 63.67 23.61 99.25
N LYS A 74 62.34 23.50 99.17
CA LYS A 74 61.67 22.56 98.28
C LYS A 74 61.27 23.22 96.98
N ASP A 75 61.79 22.73 95.86
CA ASP A 75 61.34 23.19 94.54
C ASP A 75 59.85 22.83 94.28
N GLY A 76 59.14 23.70 93.57
CA GLY A 76 57.78 23.53 93.07
C GLY A 76 56.64 24.06 93.97
N ASP A 77 56.93 24.79 95.04
CA ASP A 77 55.93 25.43 95.92
C ASP A 77 55.89 26.97 95.82
N GLY A 78 56.66 27.54 94.90
CA GLY A 78 56.63 28.94 94.52
C GLY A 78 57.96 29.67 94.74
N CYS A 79 58.90 29.06 95.46
CA CYS A 79 60.27 29.54 95.59
C CYS A 79 61.25 28.37 95.52
N SER A 80 62.21 28.42 94.60
CA SER A 80 63.19 27.34 94.46
C SER A 80 64.15 27.30 95.64
N HIS A 81 64.88 26.19 95.80
CA HIS A 81 65.94 26.04 96.80
C HIS A 81 67.12 27.05 96.64
N GLU A 82 67.18 27.76 95.51
CA GLU A 82 68.12 28.85 95.24
C GLU A 82 67.50 30.25 95.46
N CYS A 83 66.29 30.32 96.03
CA CYS A 83 65.50 31.51 96.28
C CYS A 83 65.24 32.34 95.03
N LYS A 84 64.81 31.62 93.99
CA LYS A 84 64.33 32.17 92.73
C LYS A 84 62.85 31.89 92.58
N ILE A 85 62.12 32.91 92.12
CA ILE A 85 60.66 32.81 91.94
C ILE A 85 60.40 31.76 90.86
N GLU A 86 59.70 30.68 91.22
CA GLU A 86 59.32 29.64 90.27
C GLU A 86 58.03 30.04 89.56
N LYS A 87 58.18 30.74 88.43
CA LYS A 87 57.03 31.25 87.68
C LYS A 87 57.34 31.45 86.22
N CYS A 88 56.48 30.85 85.40
CA CYS A 88 56.47 31.03 83.96
C CYS A 88 56.47 32.51 83.54
N GLY A 89 57.44 32.86 82.72
CA GLY A 89 57.76 34.19 82.23
C GLY A 89 58.95 34.86 82.93
N ASN A 90 59.70 34.16 83.78
CA ASN A 90 60.88 34.71 84.47
C ASN A 90 62.19 34.54 83.66
N GLY A 91 62.15 33.81 82.53
CA GLY A 91 63.28 33.55 81.65
C GLY A 91 64.21 32.42 82.12
N ARG A 92 63.76 31.57 83.04
CA ARG A 92 64.47 30.38 83.53
C ARG A 92 63.51 29.20 83.51
N THR A 93 64.01 28.01 83.20
CA THR A 93 63.18 26.80 83.19
C THR A 93 63.10 26.24 84.60
N ASP A 94 61.97 26.49 85.27
CA ASP A 94 61.74 26.06 86.65
C ASP A 94 61.02 24.69 86.72
N PHE A 95 60.79 24.18 87.94
CA PHE A 95 60.15 22.88 88.14
C PHE A 95 58.72 22.86 87.59
N GLY A 96 58.48 22.00 86.59
CA GLY A 96 57.19 21.88 85.90
C GLY A 96 57.08 22.65 84.58
N GLU A 97 58.13 23.39 84.20
CA GLU A 97 58.23 24.09 82.92
C GLU A 97 59.05 23.29 81.92
N VAL A 98 58.60 23.26 80.67
CA VAL A 98 59.32 22.65 79.55
C VAL A 98 60.23 23.68 78.87
N CYS A 99 59.86 24.96 78.95
CA CYS A 99 60.58 26.10 78.41
C CYS A 99 60.22 27.38 79.18
N ASP A 100 61.12 28.37 79.19
CA ASP A 100 60.76 29.74 79.61
C ASP A 100 61.66 30.74 78.86
N LYS A 101 61.04 31.53 77.98
CA LYS A 101 61.65 32.62 77.19
C LYS A 101 61.32 34.00 77.75
N GLY A 102 60.87 34.06 79.00
CA GLY A 102 60.49 35.28 79.71
C GLY A 102 59.28 35.95 79.08
N ALA A 103 59.39 37.26 78.84
CA ALA A 103 58.35 38.05 78.15
C ALA A 103 58.11 37.66 76.67
N ASN A 104 58.79 36.62 76.17
CA ASN A 104 58.57 36.05 74.84
C ASN A 104 57.81 34.71 74.87
N ASN A 105 57.32 34.27 76.04
CA ASN A 105 56.38 33.15 76.13
C ASN A 105 55.07 33.52 75.42
N GLY A 106 54.50 32.60 74.66
CA GLY A 106 53.32 32.85 73.81
C GLY A 106 53.62 33.75 72.60
N LYS A 107 54.90 34.05 72.35
CA LYS A 107 55.35 34.59 71.06
C LYS A 107 56.08 33.48 70.35
N CYS A 108 56.01 33.53 69.03
CA CYS A 108 56.39 32.50 68.04
C CYS A 108 57.88 32.19 67.96
N MET A 109 58.46 31.95 69.12
CA MET A 109 59.87 31.79 69.43
C MET A 109 60.09 30.49 70.21
N GLY A 110 59.14 29.55 70.10
CA GLY A 110 59.23 28.20 70.63
C GLY A 110 59.07 28.12 72.13
N CYS A 111 58.10 28.82 72.74
CA CYS A 111 57.67 28.52 74.10
C CYS A 111 56.27 29.03 74.36
N ALA A 112 55.40 28.14 74.83
CA ALA A 112 54.00 28.47 75.11
C ALA A 112 53.86 29.49 76.23
N ALA A 113 52.75 30.23 76.20
CA ALA A 113 52.47 31.26 77.21
C ALA A 113 52.40 30.70 78.64
N ASP A 114 52.09 29.41 78.78
CA ASP A 114 52.02 28.69 80.04
C ASP A 114 53.26 27.85 80.35
N CYS A 115 54.32 27.94 79.53
CA CYS A 115 55.59 27.23 79.68
C CYS A 115 55.49 25.70 79.62
N LYS A 116 54.35 25.13 79.19
CA LYS A 116 54.12 23.68 79.19
C LYS A 116 54.50 22.98 77.89
N SER A 117 54.59 23.70 76.78
CA SER A 117 54.95 23.17 75.47
C SER A 117 55.87 24.11 74.69
N PHE A 118 56.56 23.54 73.70
CA PHE A 118 57.23 24.31 72.67
C PHE A 118 56.23 24.54 71.55
N GLU A 119 55.92 25.79 71.23
CA GLU A 119 55.09 26.16 70.07
C GLU A 119 55.78 25.69 68.79
N ALA A 120 55.37 24.53 68.30
CA ALA A 120 55.99 23.81 67.21
C ALA A 120 54.95 23.01 66.45
N CYS A 121 55.00 23.10 65.12
CA CYS A 121 54.17 22.31 64.23
C CYS A 121 54.23 20.81 64.58
N GLY A 122 53.07 20.21 64.76
CA GLY A 122 52.86 18.80 65.07
C GLY A 122 52.83 18.48 66.57
N ASP A 123 52.58 19.46 67.45
CA ASP A 123 52.52 19.25 68.91
C ASP A 123 51.09 19.03 69.43
N GLY A 124 50.10 19.21 68.56
CA GLY A 124 48.69 19.03 68.84
C GLY A 124 47.92 20.27 69.22
N VAL A 125 48.54 21.45 69.11
CA VAL A 125 47.94 22.75 69.39
C VAL A 125 47.99 23.60 68.13
N LEU A 126 46.91 24.35 67.83
CA LEU A 126 46.88 25.27 66.69
C LEU A 126 47.35 26.67 67.12
N ASP A 127 48.61 26.98 66.85
CA ASP A 127 49.30 28.22 67.20
C ASP A 127 49.13 29.29 66.11
N GLY A 128 47.88 29.68 65.87
CA GLY A 128 47.51 30.59 64.76
C GLY A 128 48.24 31.95 64.76
N GLU A 129 48.57 32.49 65.94
CA GLU A 129 49.32 33.75 66.07
C GLU A 129 50.78 33.61 65.59
N CYS A 130 51.25 32.38 65.46
CA CYS A 130 52.57 31.97 64.96
C CYS A 130 52.58 31.55 63.49
N GLY A 131 51.49 31.86 62.81
CA GLY A 131 51.30 31.60 61.40
C GLY A 131 51.12 30.12 61.11
N GLU A 132 50.79 29.33 62.12
CA GLU A 132 50.30 27.97 61.94
C GLU A 132 48.85 28.01 61.44
N VAL A 133 48.55 27.22 60.43
CA VAL A 133 47.21 27.17 59.79
C VAL A 133 46.48 25.87 60.13
N CYS A 134 47.20 24.84 60.53
CA CYS A 134 46.70 23.52 60.96
C CYS A 134 47.68 22.89 61.95
N ASP A 135 47.27 21.88 62.72
CA ASP A 135 48.19 20.99 63.45
C ASP A 135 47.52 19.60 63.54
N ASP A 136 48.24 18.56 63.12
CA ASP A 136 47.76 17.16 63.11
C ASP A 136 48.62 16.21 63.97
N HIS A 137 49.26 16.77 65.00
CA HIS A 137 50.03 16.06 66.04
C HIS A 137 51.30 15.40 65.49
N ASN A 138 51.71 15.73 64.27
CA ASN A 138 52.96 15.26 63.70
C ASN A 138 53.49 16.21 62.60
N THR A 139 54.61 15.84 61.96
CA THR A 139 55.27 16.67 60.94
C THR A 139 55.46 15.90 59.63
N LYS A 140 54.50 15.06 59.29
CA LYS A 140 54.49 14.31 58.04
C LYS A 140 53.71 15.13 57.01
N ASP A 141 54.10 15.00 55.76
CA ASP A 141 53.31 15.56 54.66
C ASP A 141 52.33 14.47 54.18
N GLY A 142 51.12 14.86 53.81
CA GLY A 142 50.12 14.01 53.20
C GLY A 142 49.06 13.41 54.12
N ASP A 143 48.99 13.84 55.37
CA ASP A 143 48.02 13.42 56.38
C ASP A 143 47.02 14.50 56.83
N GLY A 144 47.05 15.68 56.17
CA GLY A 144 46.04 16.73 56.34
C GLY A 144 46.59 18.00 57.00
N CYS A 145 47.87 18.04 57.33
CA CYS A 145 48.60 19.26 57.66
C CYS A 145 50.03 19.16 57.14
N SER A 146 50.55 20.23 56.55
CA SER A 146 51.91 20.23 56.00
C SER A 146 52.94 20.12 57.13
N ARG A 147 54.14 19.61 56.82
CA ARG A 147 55.23 19.46 57.81
C ARG A 147 55.68 20.77 58.48
N ASP A 148 55.37 21.92 57.89
CA ASP A 148 55.61 23.26 58.45
C ASP A 148 54.34 23.95 58.96
N CYS A 149 53.22 23.21 58.95
CA CYS A 149 51.89 23.58 59.37
C CYS A 149 51.40 24.90 58.76
N LYS A 150 51.89 25.22 57.56
CA LYS A 150 51.46 26.38 56.77
C LYS A 150 50.27 26.09 55.89
N SER A 151 49.94 24.81 55.67
CA SER A 151 48.90 24.38 54.75
C SER A 151 48.11 23.21 55.32
N THR A 152 46.78 23.23 55.17
CA THR A 152 45.88 22.10 55.49
C THR A 152 45.93 20.98 54.45
N GLU A 153 46.86 21.04 53.49
CA GLU A 153 47.01 20.06 52.40
C GLU A 153 45.68 19.76 51.67
N SER A 154 44.88 20.81 51.50
CA SER A 154 43.50 20.72 51.02
C SER A 154 43.30 21.68 49.88
N CYS A 155 42.79 21.14 48.77
CA CYS A 155 42.49 21.92 47.58
C CYS A 155 41.58 23.13 47.87
N GLY A 156 42.02 24.30 47.43
CA GLY A 156 41.35 25.59 47.57
C GLY A 156 41.80 26.42 48.77
N ASN A 157 42.93 26.08 49.41
CA ASN A 157 43.45 26.77 50.59
C ASN A 157 44.42 27.92 50.24
N GLY A 158 44.68 28.15 48.95
CA GLY A 158 45.59 29.16 48.42
C GLY A 158 47.03 28.71 48.22
N ILE A 159 47.37 27.45 48.51
CA ILE A 159 48.72 26.88 48.47
C ILE A 159 48.69 25.63 47.59
N THR A 160 49.68 25.44 46.72
CA THR A 160 49.77 24.22 45.91
C THR A 160 50.54 23.13 46.66
N ASP A 161 49.82 22.17 47.22
CA ASP A 161 50.39 21.11 48.06
C ASP A 161 50.83 19.90 47.24
N THR A 162 52.06 19.97 46.69
CA THR A 162 52.60 18.90 45.83
C THR A 162 52.74 17.54 46.53
N SER A 163 52.85 17.52 47.86
CA SER A 163 53.01 16.30 48.66
C SER A 163 51.75 15.44 48.70
N VAL A 164 50.57 16.05 48.67
CA VAL A 164 49.29 15.36 48.45
C VAL A 164 48.96 15.19 46.97
N GLY A 165 49.79 15.73 46.08
CA GLY A 165 49.71 15.60 44.61
C GLY A 165 48.83 16.64 43.93
N GLU A 166 48.79 17.85 44.47
CA GLU A 166 48.19 19.00 43.80
C GLU A 166 49.14 19.58 42.75
N VAL A 167 48.57 20.07 41.65
CA VAL A 167 49.27 20.73 40.55
C VAL A 167 49.00 22.23 40.53
N CYS A 168 47.89 22.66 41.14
CA CYS A 168 47.43 24.03 41.21
C CYS A 168 46.46 24.19 42.41
N ASP A 169 46.12 25.43 42.78
CA ASP A 169 45.14 25.70 43.86
C ASP A 169 44.18 26.87 43.49
N PRO A 170 42.84 26.67 43.49
CA PRO A 170 41.84 27.71 43.26
C PRO A 170 41.72 28.70 44.44
N PRO A 171 41.53 30.02 44.23
CA PRO A 171 41.14 30.69 42.99
C PRO A 171 42.31 31.21 42.15
N HIS A 172 43.56 30.95 42.55
CA HIS A 172 44.73 31.67 42.04
C HIS A 172 45.12 31.35 40.59
N ALA A 173 44.53 30.33 39.97
CA ALA A 173 44.91 29.93 38.61
C ALA A 173 43.84 30.15 37.53
N GLY A 174 42.55 30.35 37.84
CA GLY A 174 41.45 30.45 36.83
C GLY A 174 41.28 29.23 35.90
N THR A 175 42.26 28.33 35.88
CA THR A 175 42.42 27.15 35.05
C THR A 175 42.82 25.97 35.93
N CYS A 176 42.32 25.85 37.16
CA CYS A 176 42.65 24.76 38.07
C CYS A 176 41.41 23.93 38.39
N SER A 177 41.50 22.61 38.25
CA SER A 177 40.39 21.69 38.51
C SER A 177 39.94 21.82 39.97
N PRO A 178 38.64 21.65 40.30
CA PRO A 178 38.16 21.68 41.68
C PRO A 178 38.76 20.62 42.61
N ASP A 179 39.45 19.61 42.05
CA ASP A 179 40.19 18.60 42.81
C ASP A 179 41.70 18.90 42.90
N CYS A 180 42.16 20.03 42.33
CA CYS A 180 43.56 20.47 42.28
C CYS A 180 44.53 19.50 41.59
N ARG A 181 44.02 18.45 40.91
CA ARG A 181 44.86 17.41 40.28
C ARG A 181 45.26 17.71 38.85
N SER A 182 44.66 18.73 38.24
CA SER A 182 44.91 19.13 36.86
C SER A 182 44.67 20.62 36.69
N LEU A 183 45.32 21.19 35.70
CA LEU A 183 44.90 22.48 35.16
C LEU A 183 43.68 22.22 34.27
N LEU A 184 42.58 22.99 34.45
CA LEU A 184 41.42 23.07 33.55
C LEU A 184 41.92 23.50 32.17
N THR A 185 42.38 22.55 31.39
CA THR A 185 43.02 22.76 30.11
C THR A 185 42.63 21.60 29.24
N CYS A 186 41.86 21.94 28.23
CA CYS A 186 41.43 21.04 27.20
C CYS A 186 42.62 20.26 26.58
N GLY A 187 42.52 18.93 26.57
CA GLY A 187 43.54 18.01 26.04
C GLY A 187 44.48 17.43 27.10
N ASN A 188 44.08 17.41 28.37
CA ASN A 188 44.91 16.90 29.49
C ASN A 188 44.61 15.42 29.86
N GLY A 189 43.64 14.81 29.20
CA GLY A 189 43.21 13.42 29.37
C GLY A 189 42.13 13.23 30.44
N LYS A 190 41.51 14.31 30.94
CA LYS A 190 40.43 14.28 31.93
C LYS A 190 39.32 15.22 31.50
N ILE A 191 38.07 14.81 31.66
CA ILE A 191 36.92 15.69 31.42
C ILE A 191 36.78 16.63 32.62
N ASP A 192 37.25 17.86 32.45
CA ASP A 192 37.20 18.89 33.49
C ASP A 192 35.84 19.63 33.53
N PRO A 193 35.47 20.29 34.64
CA PRO A 193 34.22 21.07 34.72
C PRO A 193 34.12 22.16 33.66
N GLY A 194 33.18 22.01 32.73
CA GLY A 194 32.98 22.90 31.58
C GLY A 194 33.33 22.25 30.23
N GLU A 195 33.98 21.10 30.25
CA GLU A 195 34.30 20.28 29.08
C GLU A 195 33.21 19.22 28.84
N GLU A 196 32.93 18.92 27.57
CA GLU A 196 32.05 17.80 27.17
C GLU A 196 32.87 16.54 26.83
N CYS A 197 34.17 16.69 26.52
CA CYS A 197 35.11 15.62 26.18
C CYS A 197 36.56 16.06 26.44
N ASP A 198 37.51 15.11 26.51
CA ASP A 198 38.97 15.35 26.49
C ASP A 198 39.70 14.07 26.01
N ASP A 199 40.57 14.20 24.99
CA ASP A 199 41.30 13.07 24.37
C ASP A 199 42.80 13.00 24.75
N GLY A 200 43.27 13.90 25.62
CA GLY A 200 44.65 13.92 26.11
C GLY A 200 45.70 14.45 25.12
N GLN A 201 45.32 15.14 24.05
CA GLN A 201 46.27 15.75 23.12
C GLN A 201 46.38 17.27 23.27
N ALA A 202 47.61 17.80 23.35
CA ALA A 202 47.92 19.23 23.62
C ALA A 202 47.40 20.23 22.55
N SER A 203 46.88 19.70 21.45
CA SER A 203 46.03 20.40 20.51
C SER A 203 45.06 19.35 19.99
N ASN A 204 43.80 19.35 20.44
CA ASN A 204 42.72 18.53 19.87
C ASN A 204 42.45 18.99 18.42
N GLY A 205 43.46 18.81 17.55
CA GLY A 205 43.64 19.45 16.25
C GLY A 205 43.53 18.48 15.10
N ASP A 206 43.49 17.17 15.35
CA ASP A 206 43.01 16.19 14.42
C ASP A 206 42.00 15.27 15.13
N ASP A 207 40.74 15.42 14.73
CA ASP A 207 40.07 14.32 14.07
C ASP A 207 39.76 13.18 15.08
N LYS A 208 38.62 13.35 15.79
CA LYS A 208 37.49 12.39 15.82
C LYS A 208 36.85 12.04 17.18
N ASP A 209 36.72 13.00 18.09
CA ASP A 209 35.60 12.98 19.07
C ASP A 209 35.51 14.33 19.77
N CYS A 210 36.68 14.96 20.01
CA CYS A 210 36.79 16.18 20.79
C CYS A 210 37.43 17.35 20.03
N ARG A 211 36.79 18.53 20.07
CA ARG A 211 37.32 19.76 19.46
C ARG A 211 38.38 20.42 20.34
N SER A 212 39.12 21.38 19.78
CA SER A 212 40.15 22.18 20.48
C SER A 212 39.61 23.07 21.61
N ASP A 213 38.29 23.19 21.73
CA ASP A 213 37.59 23.84 22.83
C ASP A 213 36.88 22.84 23.77
N CYS A 214 37.23 21.55 23.69
CA CYS A 214 36.73 20.45 24.52
C CYS A 214 35.21 20.28 24.51
N VAL A 215 34.63 20.56 23.35
CA VAL A 215 33.24 20.25 23.01
C VAL A 215 33.24 19.08 22.04
N ILE A 216 32.30 18.15 22.20
CA ILE A 216 32.12 17.01 21.30
C ILE A 216 31.67 17.55 19.92
N ASN A 217 32.21 17.00 18.83
CA ASN A 217 31.67 17.29 17.49
C ASN A 217 30.26 16.71 17.36
N ARG A 218 29.31 17.51 16.89
CA ARG A 218 27.91 17.10 16.77
C ARG A 218 27.44 17.28 15.34
N CYS A 219 26.73 16.26 14.86
CA CYS A 219 25.89 16.31 13.67
C CYS A 219 25.24 17.69 13.42
N GLY A 220 25.65 18.32 12.32
CA GLY A 220 25.30 19.65 11.86
C GLY A 220 26.31 20.77 12.15
N ASP A 221 27.49 20.50 12.71
CA ASP A 221 28.42 21.55 13.20
C ASP A 221 29.51 22.01 12.19
N GLY A 222 29.57 21.39 11.02
CA GLY A 222 30.50 21.68 9.93
C GLY A 222 31.79 20.85 9.93
N ARG A 223 31.94 19.85 10.80
CA ARG A 223 33.04 18.88 10.84
C ARG A 223 32.56 17.44 11.09
N PRO A 224 32.78 16.48 10.17
CA PRO A 224 32.43 15.08 10.40
C PRO A 224 33.34 14.38 11.42
N ASN A 225 32.72 13.78 12.42
CA ASN A 225 33.34 12.94 13.43
C ASN A 225 33.50 11.47 12.98
N THR A 226 34.55 11.16 12.22
CA THR A 226 34.65 9.85 11.57
C THR A 226 35.16 8.70 12.45
N HIS A 227 35.61 8.91 13.70
CA HIS A 227 36.01 7.86 14.66
C HIS A 227 35.46 8.20 16.07
N GLY A 228 35.82 7.44 17.10
CA GLY A 228 35.36 7.67 18.47
C GLY A 228 34.00 7.03 18.79
N THR A 229 33.41 7.44 19.91
CA THR A 229 32.10 6.92 20.37
C THR A 229 30.92 7.73 19.82
N HIS A 230 31.16 8.95 19.35
CA HIS A 230 30.17 9.81 18.68
C HIS A 230 30.38 9.85 17.16
N HIS A 231 30.63 8.66 16.58
CA HIS A 231 30.88 8.50 15.16
C HIS A 231 29.70 8.96 14.30
N GLU A 232 30.01 9.79 13.31
CA GLU A 232 29.12 10.19 12.23
C GLU A 232 29.82 10.03 10.88
N ASP A 233 29.04 9.66 9.86
CA ASP A 233 29.56 9.41 8.52
C ASP A 233 29.68 10.68 7.69
N CYS A 234 28.90 11.70 8.04
CA CYS A 234 28.73 12.95 7.33
C CYS A 234 28.24 14.03 8.31
N ASP A 235 28.28 15.30 7.91
CA ASP A 235 28.00 16.38 8.86
C ASP A 235 27.38 17.63 8.19
N ARG A 236 26.23 17.44 7.54
CA ARG A 236 25.54 18.54 6.86
C ARG A 236 24.55 19.25 7.79
N GLY A 237 24.96 20.41 8.27
CA GLY A 237 24.09 21.42 8.88
C GLY A 237 24.38 22.81 8.29
N PRO A 238 23.44 23.76 8.39
CA PRO A 238 23.71 25.14 8.02
C PRO A 238 24.82 25.71 8.94
N LEU A 239 25.91 26.20 8.32
CA LEU A 239 26.96 26.94 9.02
C LEU A 239 26.32 28.17 9.69
N THR A 240 26.04 28.09 10.99
CA THR A 240 25.74 29.30 11.75
C THR A 240 27.05 30.02 12.03
N ALA A 241 27.03 31.35 11.95
CA ALA A 241 28.23 32.18 12.17
C ALA A 241 28.87 32.00 13.56
N ASP A 242 28.21 31.29 14.47
CA ASP A 242 28.52 31.29 15.90
C ASP A 242 28.91 29.92 16.47
N HIS A 243 29.01 28.86 15.64
CA HIS A 243 29.41 27.50 16.10
C HIS A 243 28.64 27.04 17.36
N LEU A 244 27.41 27.55 17.54
CA LEU A 244 26.58 27.37 18.72
C LEU A 244 25.71 26.12 18.55
N ARG A 245 25.34 25.53 19.69
CA ARG A 245 24.54 24.30 19.93
C ARG A 245 23.13 24.22 19.31
N THR A 246 22.89 24.87 18.17
CA THR A 246 21.55 25.10 17.58
C THR A 246 21.44 24.74 16.10
N ALA A 247 22.48 24.22 15.46
CA ALA A 247 22.34 23.75 14.08
C ALA A 247 21.51 22.46 14.08
N VAL A 248 20.29 22.54 13.56
CA VAL A 248 19.48 21.34 13.27
C VAL A 248 20.07 20.74 11.99
N PRO A 249 20.52 19.47 12.00
CA PRO A 249 21.03 18.82 10.80
C PRO A 249 19.95 18.82 9.71
N THR A 250 20.38 19.01 8.48
CA THR A 250 19.49 19.05 7.32
C THR A 250 19.78 17.88 6.42
N GLU A 251 18.73 17.19 5.96
CA GLU A 251 18.87 16.14 4.98
C GLU A 251 19.55 16.66 3.71
N ALA A 252 20.48 15.86 3.20
CA ALA A 252 21.17 16.14 1.96
C ALA A 252 21.50 14.85 1.21
N ALA A 253 21.85 14.97 -0.08
CA ALA A 253 22.03 13.83 -0.96
C ALA A 253 23.10 12.80 -0.52
N ASP A 254 24.00 13.21 0.36
CA ASP A 254 25.12 12.45 0.91
C ASP A 254 25.06 12.36 2.44
N CYS A 255 23.98 12.82 3.08
CA CYS A 255 23.88 12.81 4.54
C CYS A 255 22.44 12.72 5.07
N ASN A 256 22.18 11.74 5.92
CA ASN A 256 20.92 11.62 6.67
C ASN A 256 20.84 12.68 7.77
N ILE A 257 19.62 12.95 8.25
CA ILE A 257 19.39 13.90 9.36
C ILE A 257 20.07 13.48 10.67
N ASP A 258 20.36 12.20 10.84
CA ASP A 258 21.09 11.66 11.98
C ASP A 258 22.58 11.43 11.68
N CYS A 259 23.08 12.07 10.62
CA CYS A 259 24.47 12.06 10.21
C CYS A 259 25.06 10.67 9.90
N THR A 260 24.21 9.76 9.45
CA THR A 260 24.62 8.51 8.82
C THR A 260 24.66 8.64 7.30
N THR A 261 25.45 7.80 6.65
CA THR A 261 25.51 7.74 5.18
C THR A 261 24.16 7.28 4.65
N PRO A 262 23.49 8.03 3.76
CA PRO A 262 22.24 7.59 3.16
C PRO A 262 22.45 6.33 2.32
N ARG A 263 21.73 5.26 2.64
CA ARG A 263 21.76 4.02 1.88
C ARG A 263 20.40 3.37 1.85
N CYS A 264 19.98 2.99 0.66
CA CYS A 264 18.80 2.16 0.51
C CYS A 264 18.95 0.83 1.28
N GLY A 265 18.02 0.58 2.19
CA GLY A 265 17.98 -0.55 3.10
C GLY A 265 18.59 -0.28 4.48
N ASP A 266 18.89 0.98 4.84
CA ASP A 266 19.38 1.36 6.17
C ASP A 266 18.25 1.66 7.17
N GLY A 267 16.99 1.63 6.70
CA GLY A 267 15.79 1.88 7.50
C GLY A 267 15.44 3.36 7.67
N LYS A 268 16.06 4.26 6.91
CA LYS A 268 15.83 5.71 6.95
C LYS A 268 15.49 6.21 5.56
N VAL A 269 14.56 7.15 5.49
CA VAL A 269 14.20 7.80 4.22
C VAL A 269 14.93 9.12 4.15
N ASN A 270 15.75 9.31 3.11
CA ASN A 270 16.40 10.58 2.81
C ASN A 270 15.87 11.17 1.51
N HIS A 271 15.06 12.23 1.62
CA HIS A 271 14.39 12.82 0.47
C HIS A 271 15.31 13.57 -0.50
N SER A 272 16.60 13.68 -0.18
CA SER A 272 17.62 14.27 -1.05
C SER A 272 18.56 13.23 -1.68
N PHE A 273 18.58 12.00 -1.18
CA PHE A 273 19.42 10.91 -1.68
C PHE A 273 18.73 10.20 -2.85
N THR A 274 19.47 9.87 -3.91
CA THR A 274 19.00 9.06 -5.03
C THR A 274 19.73 7.71 -5.00
N PRO A 275 19.05 6.61 -4.62
CA PRO A 275 19.66 5.29 -4.58
C PRO A 275 20.20 4.86 -5.96
N PRO A 276 21.32 4.14 -6.04
CA PRO A 276 21.82 3.61 -7.30
C PRO A 276 20.77 2.73 -7.99
N GLY A 277 20.44 3.06 -9.24
CA GLY A 277 19.43 2.35 -10.04
C GLY A 277 17.99 2.84 -9.84
N ALA A 278 17.73 3.74 -8.88
CA ALA A 278 16.44 4.38 -8.73
C ALA A 278 16.21 5.47 -9.79
N SER A 279 14.96 5.71 -10.14
CA SER A 279 14.52 6.77 -11.07
C SER A 279 14.39 8.14 -10.40
N GLY A 280 14.47 8.21 -9.07
CA GLY A 280 14.33 9.44 -8.30
C GLY A 280 14.89 9.31 -6.88
N THR A 281 14.61 10.31 -6.05
CA THR A 281 15.04 10.32 -4.64
C THR A 281 14.38 9.19 -3.86
N GLU A 282 15.00 8.78 -2.75
CA GLU A 282 14.45 7.78 -1.85
C GLU A 282 13.06 8.19 -1.32
N GLN A 283 12.12 7.26 -1.41
CA GLN A 283 10.71 7.49 -1.05
C GLN A 283 10.26 6.64 0.13
N CYS A 284 10.94 5.53 0.36
CA CYS A 284 10.66 4.56 1.40
C CYS A 284 11.95 3.84 1.77
N ASP A 285 12.03 3.30 2.99
CA ASP A 285 13.11 2.40 3.38
C ASP A 285 12.63 1.51 4.54
N ASN A 286 12.41 0.23 4.28
CA ASN A 286 12.03 -0.77 5.28
C ASN A 286 13.23 -1.59 5.77
N GLY A 287 14.44 -1.04 5.66
CA GLY A 287 15.68 -1.71 5.99
C GLY A 287 15.95 -2.89 5.06
N GLY A 288 16.44 -3.99 5.63
CA GLY A 288 16.69 -5.24 4.88
C GLY A 288 15.45 -5.93 4.30
N ALA A 289 14.24 -5.38 4.48
CA ALA A 289 12.99 -5.91 3.92
C ALA A 289 12.65 -5.34 2.53
N ASN A 290 13.47 -4.44 1.99
CA ASN A 290 13.27 -3.88 0.65
C ASN A 290 13.46 -4.95 -0.43
N ALA A 291 12.51 -5.05 -1.34
CA ALA A 291 12.51 -6.04 -2.42
C ALA A 291 11.59 -5.59 -3.56
N ASP A 292 11.90 -5.97 -4.80
CA ASP A 292 11.10 -5.59 -5.98
C ASP A 292 9.66 -6.13 -5.96
N ASN A 293 9.35 -7.06 -5.05
CA ASN A 293 7.99 -7.57 -4.86
C ASN A 293 7.35 -7.10 -3.54
N ALA A 294 7.88 -6.07 -2.88
CA ALA A 294 7.39 -5.51 -1.62
C ALA A 294 6.94 -4.05 -1.79
N ASP A 295 6.32 -3.46 -0.76
CA ASP A 295 5.85 -2.05 -0.81
C ASP A 295 6.96 -1.04 -1.08
N CYS A 296 8.19 -1.40 -0.69
CA CYS A 296 9.40 -0.65 -0.97
C CYS A 296 10.34 -1.51 -1.80
N THR A 297 10.64 -1.06 -3.02
CA THR A 297 11.46 -1.77 -4.00
C THR A 297 12.91 -1.93 -3.51
N ALA A 298 13.70 -2.81 -4.15
CA ALA A 298 15.12 -2.94 -3.83
C ALA A 298 15.95 -1.66 -4.09
N HIS A 299 15.36 -0.70 -4.80
CA HIS A 299 15.91 0.62 -5.08
C HIS A 299 15.24 1.75 -4.26
N CYS A 300 14.55 1.40 -3.17
CA CYS A 300 13.94 2.35 -2.23
C CYS A 300 12.98 3.36 -2.87
N GLN A 301 12.32 2.91 -3.93
CA GLN A 301 11.17 3.57 -4.53
C GLN A 301 9.90 2.85 -4.06
N LEU A 302 8.82 3.59 -3.88
CA LEU A 302 7.53 2.98 -3.55
C LEU A 302 7.05 2.15 -4.73
N SER A 303 6.64 0.91 -4.47
CA SER A 303 5.94 0.12 -5.48
C SER A 303 4.57 0.72 -5.73
N VAL A 304 4.31 1.04 -7.00
CA VAL A 304 3.07 1.66 -7.46
C VAL A 304 2.58 0.98 -8.72
N CYS A 305 1.28 0.73 -8.76
CA CYS A 305 0.63 0.23 -9.96
C CYS A 305 1.07 0.94 -11.26
N GLY A 306 1.57 0.15 -12.20
CA GLY A 306 2.14 0.58 -13.46
C GLY A 306 3.64 0.87 -13.44
N ASP A 307 4.39 0.39 -12.44
CA ASP A 307 5.84 0.56 -12.35
C ASP A 307 6.65 -0.62 -12.91
N SER A 308 5.95 -1.61 -13.48
CA SER A 308 6.48 -2.87 -14.03
C SER A 308 6.97 -3.86 -12.98
N LEU A 309 6.69 -3.63 -11.70
CA LEU A 309 7.08 -4.50 -10.59
C LEU A 309 5.84 -5.02 -9.88
N LEU A 310 5.70 -6.35 -9.80
CA LEU A 310 4.55 -6.96 -9.15
C LEU A 310 4.74 -7.08 -7.64
N ASN A 311 4.04 -6.26 -6.85
CA ASN A 311 4.09 -6.34 -5.40
C ASN A 311 3.26 -7.52 -4.83
N THR A 312 3.95 -8.60 -4.47
CA THR A 312 3.36 -9.82 -3.91
C THR A 312 3.70 -10.06 -2.43
N ALA A 313 4.40 -9.15 -1.76
CA ALA A 313 4.89 -9.35 -0.39
C ALA A 313 4.58 -8.16 0.54
N GLY A 314 4.13 -7.02 0.01
CA GLY A 314 3.80 -5.82 0.76
C GLY A 314 2.57 -5.96 1.66
N PRO A 315 2.64 -5.52 2.94
CA PRO A 315 1.48 -5.49 3.84
C PRO A 315 0.49 -4.36 3.53
N ALA A 316 0.90 -3.27 2.87
CA ALA A 316 0.04 -2.11 2.62
C ALA A 316 -0.51 -2.06 1.19
N ARG A 317 0.25 -2.49 0.18
CA ARG A 317 -0.14 -2.40 -1.24
C ARG A 317 0.16 -3.68 -1.98
N ARG A 318 -0.68 -4.69 -1.80
CA ARG A 318 -0.55 -5.97 -2.52
C ARG A 318 -1.22 -5.87 -3.89
N GLU A 319 -0.50 -6.22 -4.94
CA GLU A 319 -0.95 -6.15 -6.32
C GLU A 319 -1.27 -7.55 -6.86
N GLY A 320 -2.37 -7.67 -7.58
CA GLY A 320 -2.75 -8.90 -8.29
C GLY A 320 -2.12 -9.00 -9.69
N CYS A 321 -1.75 -7.86 -10.26
CA CYS A 321 -1.04 -7.72 -11.54
C CYS A 321 -0.28 -6.37 -11.55
N ASP A 322 0.66 -6.22 -12.49
CA ASP A 322 1.25 -4.95 -12.91
C ASP A 322 1.74 -5.11 -14.36
N ASP A 323 1.30 -4.27 -15.29
CA ASP A 323 1.70 -4.29 -16.70
C ASP A 323 2.49 -3.05 -17.14
N GLY A 324 3.06 -2.33 -16.16
CA GLY A 324 4.02 -1.26 -16.40
C GLY A 324 3.42 0.05 -16.89
N ASN A 325 2.10 0.21 -16.82
CA ASN A 325 1.47 1.47 -17.17
C ASN A 325 0.19 1.73 -16.36
N ARG A 326 -0.44 2.89 -16.61
CA ARG A 326 -1.69 3.30 -15.95
C ARG A 326 -2.86 3.42 -16.91
N VAL A 327 -3.09 2.36 -17.69
CA VAL A 327 -4.23 2.22 -18.58
C VAL A 327 -5.20 1.21 -17.98
N ASP A 328 -6.50 1.52 -17.98
CA ASP A 328 -7.50 0.63 -17.38
C ASP A 328 -7.99 -0.47 -18.35
N THR A 329 -7.56 -0.46 -19.61
CA THR A 329 -8.16 -1.29 -20.68
C THR A 329 -7.22 -2.38 -21.21
N ASP A 330 -6.05 -2.56 -20.61
CA ASP A 330 -5.09 -3.62 -20.93
C ASP A 330 -5.09 -4.71 -19.84
N SER A 331 -3.97 -5.42 -19.64
CA SER A 331 -3.97 -6.70 -18.90
C SER A 331 -4.13 -6.50 -17.40
N CYS A 332 -3.88 -5.30 -16.91
CA CYS A 332 -4.01 -4.90 -15.52
C CYS A 332 -4.85 -3.62 -15.38
N THR A 333 -5.66 -3.52 -14.33
CA THR A 333 -6.39 -2.27 -14.03
C THR A 333 -5.47 -1.23 -13.38
N ASN A 334 -5.86 0.04 -13.36
CA ASN A 334 -5.21 1.10 -12.57
C ASN A 334 -5.27 0.87 -11.05
N ALA A 335 -6.10 -0.09 -10.61
CA ALA A 335 -6.17 -0.57 -9.24
C ALA A 335 -5.24 -1.78 -8.98
N CYS A 336 -4.47 -2.21 -9.98
CA CYS A 336 -3.60 -3.38 -9.97
C CYS A 336 -4.29 -4.69 -9.61
N ILE A 337 -5.51 -4.81 -10.12
CA ILE A 337 -6.33 -6.01 -10.10
C ILE A 337 -6.35 -6.58 -11.51
N ALA A 338 -6.11 -7.88 -11.62
CA ALA A 338 -6.15 -8.58 -12.90
C ALA A 338 -7.55 -8.50 -13.49
N LYS A 339 -7.63 -8.16 -14.78
CA LYS A 339 -8.90 -8.07 -15.48
C LYS A 339 -9.68 -9.37 -15.38
N SER A 340 -10.97 -9.22 -15.09
CA SER A 340 -11.89 -10.33 -14.94
C SER A 340 -13.22 -9.92 -15.54
N CYS A 341 -13.77 -10.76 -16.41
CA CYS A 341 -15.10 -10.51 -16.95
C CYS A 341 -16.14 -10.32 -15.83
N GLY A 342 -16.86 -9.20 -15.88
CA GLY A 342 -17.83 -8.80 -14.86
C GLY A 342 -17.30 -7.78 -13.84
N ASP A 343 -16.11 -7.20 -14.09
CA ASP A 343 -15.55 -6.11 -13.28
C ASP A 343 -16.02 -4.71 -13.73
N GLY A 344 -16.73 -4.65 -14.86
CA GLY A 344 -17.32 -3.42 -15.40
C GLY A 344 -16.37 -2.61 -16.26
N ILE A 345 -15.21 -3.16 -16.65
CA ILE A 345 -14.24 -2.50 -17.50
C ILE A 345 -13.84 -3.42 -18.66
N VAL A 346 -14.14 -2.99 -19.89
CA VAL A 346 -13.81 -3.77 -21.10
C VAL A 346 -12.30 -3.94 -21.26
N GLY A 347 -11.82 -5.17 -21.06
CA GLY A 347 -10.41 -5.55 -21.20
C GLY A 347 -10.05 -6.18 -22.56
N PRO A 348 -8.79 -6.62 -22.74
CA PRO A 348 -8.33 -7.29 -23.95
C PRO A 348 -9.05 -8.63 -24.18
N GLY A 349 -9.75 -8.75 -25.30
CA GLY A 349 -10.52 -9.96 -25.66
C GLY A 349 -11.99 -9.91 -25.22
N GLU A 350 -12.37 -8.93 -24.41
CA GLU A 350 -13.76 -8.63 -24.09
C GLU A 350 -14.35 -7.68 -25.15
N GLN A 351 -15.63 -7.86 -25.46
CA GLN A 351 -16.37 -6.97 -26.36
C GLN A 351 -17.31 -6.03 -25.59
N CYS A 352 -17.64 -6.39 -24.36
CA CYS A 352 -18.51 -5.66 -23.45
C CYS A 352 -18.20 -6.09 -22.00
N ASP A 353 -18.51 -5.23 -21.02
CA ASP A 353 -18.55 -5.61 -19.61
C ASP A 353 -19.53 -4.69 -18.87
N LEU A 354 -20.68 -5.23 -18.47
CA LEU A 354 -21.72 -4.54 -17.69
C LEU A 354 -21.60 -4.83 -16.19
N GLY A 355 -20.46 -5.37 -15.77
CA GLY A 355 -20.15 -5.74 -14.41
C GLY A 355 -21.07 -6.86 -13.91
N PRO A 356 -21.67 -6.70 -12.72
CA PRO A 356 -22.66 -7.64 -12.18
C PRO A 356 -23.91 -7.85 -13.06
N ASN A 357 -24.12 -7.02 -14.07
CA ASN A 357 -25.28 -7.12 -14.97
C ASN A 357 -24.99 -7.97 -16.22
N ASN A 358 -23.80 -8.57 -16.35
CA ASN A 358 -23.55 -9.57 -17.37
C ASN A 358 -24.50 -10.77 -17.18
N SER A 359 -25.11 -11.23 -18.27
CA SER A 359 -26.14 -12.26 -18.24
C SER A 359 -26.13 -13.04 -19.55
N ASP A 360 -26.29 -14.36 -19.44
CA ASP A 360 -26.45 -15.27 -20.59
C ASP A 360 -27.73 -14.99 -21.42
N THR A 361 -28.60 -14.09 -20.96
CA THR A 361 -29.77 -13.62 -21.71
C THR A 361 -29.78 -12.12 -21.95
N GLY A 362 -28.67 -11.43 -21.66
CA GLY A 362 -28.52 -9.99 -21.82
C GLY A 362 -27.69 -9.62 -23.05
N ALA A 363 -27.48 -8.31 -23.25
CA ALA A 363 -26.64 -7.79 -24.34
C ALA A 363 -25.17 -8.20 -24.20
N CYS A 364 -24.72 -8.35 -22.95
CA CYS A 364 -23.38 -8.79 -22.61
C CYS A 364 -23.46 -10.11 -21.84
N LEU A 365 -22.89 -11.15 -22.43
CA LEU A 365 -22.89 -12.50 -21.89
C LEU A 365 -21.97 -12.61 -20.65
N THR A 366 -22.13 -13.68 -19.86
CA THR A 366 -21.28 -13.90 -18.66
C THR A 366 -19.81 -14.17 -18.97
N ASN A 367 -19.46 -14.34 -20.25
CA ASN A 367 -18.09 -14.44 -20.76
C ASN A 367 -17.62 -13.13 -21.47
N CYS A 368 -18.33 -12.02 -21.30
CA CYS A 368 -17.97 -10.69 -21.81
C CYS A 368 -17.87 -10.59 -23.33
N LEU A 369 -18.63 -11.45 -24.01
CA LEU A 369 -18.91 -11.34 -25.44
C LEU A 369 -20.29 -10.73 -25.63
N ILE A 370 -20.46 -9.98 -26.72
CA ILE A 370 -21.76 -9.45 -27.11
C ILE A 370 -22.62 -10.64 -27.56
N ALA A 371 -23.86 -10.70 -27.09
CA ALA A 371 -24.81 -11.73 -27.51
C ALA A 371 -25.13 -11.58 -29.01
N THR A 372 -24.97 -12.66 -29.76
CA THR A 372 -25.15 -12.72 -31.21
C THR A 372 -25.89 -13.98 -31.61
N CYS A 373 -26.79 -13.84 -32.59
CA CYS A 373 -27.54 -14.96 -33.16
C CYS A 373 -26.63 -16.12 -33.61
N GLY A 374 -26.76 -17.29 -32.99
CA GLY A 374 -25.99 -18.49 -33.30
C GLY A 374 -24.79 -18.74 -32.38
N ASP A 375 -24.70 -18.07 -31.22
CA ASP A 375 -23.57 -18.16 -30.29
C ASP A 375 -23.77 -19.15 -29.13
N GLY A 376 -24.93 -19.80 -29.07
CA GLY A 376 -25.32 -20.74 -28.02
C GLY A 376 -26.22 -20.14 -26.93
N LYS A 377 -26.57 -18.85 -26.99
CA LYS A 377 -27.29 -18.09 -25.95
C LYS A 377 -28.43 -17.26 -26.56
N THR A 378 -29.49 -16.98 -25.78
CA THR A 378 -30.66 -16.22 -26.27
C THR A 378 -30.78 -14.87 -25.59
N TYR A 379 -30.59 -13.79 -26.34
CA TYR A 379 -30.77 -12.41 -25.90
C TYR A 379 -32.26 -12.06 -25.77
N ALA A 380 -32.76 -12.15 -24.53
CA ALA A 380 -34.17 -11.97 -24.20
C ALA A 380 -34.71 -10.61 -24.67
N GLY A 381 -35.80 -10.65 -25.45
CA GLY A 381 -36.48 -9.47 -25.97
C GLY A 381 -35.90 -8.93 -27.29
N VAL A 382 -34.74 -9.43 -27.73
CA VAL A 382 -34.15 -9.13 -29.05
C VAL A 382 -34.34 -10.33 -29.98
N GLU A 383 -33.93 -11.52 -29.54
CA GLU A 383 -34.10 -12.77 -30.27
C GLU A 383 -35.08 -13.75 -29.59
N GLU A 384 -35.77 -14.55 -30.43
CA GLU A 384 -36.71 -15.59 -29.98
C GLU A 384 -36.06 -16.98 -29.94
N CYS A 385 -34.92 -17.14 -30.61
CA CYS A 385 -34.13 -18.36 -30.72
C CYS A 385 -32.68 -17.98 -31.10
N ASP A 386 -31.74 -18.92 -31.04
CA ASP A 386 -30.30 -18.69 -31.17
C ASP A 386 -29.69 -19.45 -32.38
N GLY A 387 -30.38 -19.38 -33.51
CA GLY A 387 -30.01 -20.12 -34.71
C GLY A 387 -30.31 -21.63 -34.65
N GLY A 388 -29.92 -22.34 -35.72
CA GLY A 388 -30.21 -23.76 -35.90
C GLY A 388 -31.57 -24.06 -36.58
N PRO A 389 -31.92 -25.35 -36.74
CA PRO A 389 -33.16 -25.75 -37.42
C PRO A 389 -34.39 -25.18 -36.72
N GLY A 390 -35.24 -24.45 -37.45
CA GLY A 390 -36.41 -23.78 -36.89
C GLY A 390 -36.15 -22.36 -36.35
N CYS A 391 -34.96 -21.81 -36.58
CA CYS A 391 -34.63 -20.42 -36.27
C CYS A 391 -34.08 -19.68 -37.49
N SER A 392 -34.57 -18.48 -37.76
CA SER A 392 -34.17 -17.65 -38.89
C SER A 392 -32.75 -17.11 -38.72
N ALA A 393 -32.13 -16.65 -39.82
CA ALA A 393 -30.87 -15.89 -39.76
C ALA A 393 -31.01 -14.55 -39.01
N ALA A 394 -32.24 -14.08 -38.80
CA ALA A 394 -32.57 -12.92 -37.95
C ALA A 394 -32.95 -13.33 -36.51
N CYS A 395 -32.71 -14.60 -36.14
CA CYS A 395 -33.00 -15.18 -34.83
C CYS A 395 -34.46 -15.01 -34.37
N LYS A 396 -35.37 -15.23 -35.32
CA LYS A 396 -36.80 -15.36 -35.11
C LYS A 396 -37.24 -16.79 -35.36
N LEU A 397 -38.19 -17.27 -34.56
CA LEU A 397 -38.74 -18.61 -34.73
C LEU A 397 -39.35 -18.74 -36.14
N GLN A 398 -38.93 -19.79 -36.84
CA GLN A 398 -39.43 -20.11 -38.17
C GLN A 398 -40.87 -20.61 -38.02
N ARG A 399 -41.85 -19.83 -38.48
CA ARG A 399 -43.27 -20.21 -38.37
C ARG A 399 -44.07 -19.50 -39.45
N CYS A 400 -44.87 -20.30 -40.15
CA CYS A 400 -45.79 -19.78 -41.13
C CYS A 400 -46.74 -18.74 -40.53
N GLY A 401 -46.85 -17.60 -41.21
CA GLY A 401 -47.65 -16.45 -40.80
C GLY A 401 -46.88 -15.43 -39.96
N ASN A 402 -45.55 -15.42 -40.01
CA ASN A 402 -44.72 -14.43 -39.30
C ASN A 402 -44.34 -13.22 -40.18
N GLY A 403 -44.70 -13.22 -41.47
CA GLY A 403 -44.42 -12.18 -42.45
C GLY A 403 -43.02 -12.23 -43.04
N ILE A 404 -42.30 -13.34 -42.88
CA ILE A 404 -40.96 -13.59 -43.44
C ILE A 404 -41.02 -14.93 -44.16
N ILE A 405 -40.60 -14.98 -45.43
CA ILE A 405 -40.50 -16.25 -46.16
C ILE A 405 -39.32 -17.05 -45.59
N ASP A 406 -39.64 -18.04 -44.78
CA ASP A 406 -38.67 -18.88 -44.07
C ASP A 406 -38.25 -20.11 -44.94
N PRO A 407 -37.03 -20.68 -44.73
CA PRO A 407 -36.63 -21.94 -45.37
C PRO A 407 -37.67 -23.07 -45.29
N GLY A 408 -38.32 -23.35 -46.43
CA GLY A 408 -39.39 -24.35 -46.56
C GLY A 408 -40.76 -23.75 -46.94
N GLU A 409 -40.89 -22.43 -46.89
CA GLU A 409 -42.08 -21.68 -47.29
C GLU A 409 -41.94 -21.16 -48.73
N GLU A 410 -43.06 -21.10 -49.47
CA GLU A 410 -43.12 -20.47 -50.80
C GLU A 410 -43.68 -19.04 -50.72
N CYS A 411 -44.42 -18.72 -49.66
CA CYS A 411 -45.04 -17.43 -49.37
C CYS A 411 -45.25 -17.24 -47.85
N ASP A 412 -45.40 -16.00 -47.37
CA ASP A 412 -45.86 -15.70 -46.00
C ASP A 412 -46.49 -14.29 -45.95
N ASP A 413 -47.82 -14.23 -45.93
CA ASP A 413 -48.62 -13.00 -45.83
C ASP A 413 -48.95 -12.64 -44.37
N ALA A 414 -48.17 -13.15 -43.41
CA ALA A 414 -48.39 -13.05 -41.98
C ALA A 414 -49.80 -13.53 -41.57
N ALA A 415 -50.56 -12.68 -40.87
CA ALA A 415 -51.96 -12.95 -40.52
C ALA A 415 -52.89 -13.01 -41.76
N GLY A 416 -52.39 -12.73 -42.96
CA GLY A 416 -53.10 -12.81 -44.23
C GLY A 416 -53.16 -14.23 -44.82
N ASN A 417 -52.45 -15.20 -44.26
CA ASN A 417 -52.49 -16.59 -44.71
C ASN A 417 -53.88 -17.20 -44.49
N GLY A 418 -54.33 -17.99 -45.47
CA GLY A 418 -55.60 -18.71 -45.37
C GLY A 418 -55.79 -19.64 -46.56
N ASP A 419 -56.57 -20.71 -46.36
CA ASP A 419 -56.74 -21.75 -47.39
C ASP A 419 -57.46 -21.24 -48.65
N ASP A 420 -58.13 -20.07 -48.56
CA ASP A 420 -58.81 -19.38 -49.66
C ASP A 420 -58.02 -18.17 -50.23
N LYS A 421 -56.74 -18.03 -49.87
CA LYS A 421 -55.87 -16.89 -50.24
C LYS A 421 -54.74 -17.31 -51.16
N ASP A 422 -54.01 -16.35 -51.74
CA ASP A 422 -52.79 -16.62 -52.53
C ASP A 422 -51.75 -17.42 -51.70
N CYS A 423 -51.66 -17.17 -50.39
CA CYS A 423 -50.82 -17.92 -49.47
C CYS A 423 -51.64 -18.74 -48.46
N ARG A 424 -51.46 -20.07 -48.47
CA ARG A 424 -52.19 -21.01 -47.61
C ARG A 424 -51.70 -20.94 -46.15
N SER A 425 -52.49 -21.48 -45.23
CA SER A 425 -52.18 -21.53 -43.78
C SER A 425 -50.90 -22.33 -43.43
N ASP A 426 -50.34 -23.08 -44.37
CA ASP A 426 -49.07 -23.80 -44.27
C ASP A 426 -47.95 -23.18 -45.15
N CYS A 427 -48.17 -21.95 -45.64
CA CYS A 427 -47.17 -21.14 -46.37
C CYS A 427 -46.72 -21.72 -47.71
N ILE A 428 -47.63 -22.48 -48.33
CA ILE A 428 -47.54 -22.92 -49.71
C ILE A 428 -48.48 -22.07 -50.55
N VAL A 429 -48.04 -21.71 -51.77
CA VAL A 429 -48.86 -20.96 -52.72
C VAL A 429 -49.92 -21.89 -53.32
N ASN A 430 -51.16 -21.42 -53.40
CA ASN A 430 -52.25 -22.17 -54.06
C ASN A 430 -52.01 -22.28 -55.58
N ARG A 431 -52.28 -23.45 -56.16
CA ARG A 431 -52.03 -23.78 -57.58
C ARG A 431 -53.19 -24.57 -58.18
N CYS A 432 -53.64 -24.17 -59.37
CA CYS A 432 -54.65 -24.87 -60.17
C CYS A 432 -54.50 -26.39 -60.17
N GLY A 433 -55.47 -27.10 -59.60
CA GLY A 433 -55.55 -28.55 -59.43
C GLY A 433 -54.97 -29.08 -58.10
N ASP A 434 -54.79 -28.22 -57.09
CA ASP A 434 -54.33 -28.63 -55.77
C ASP A 434 -55.47 -29.03 -54.81
N GLY A 435 -56.72 -28.88 -55.26
CA GLY A 435 -57.93 -29.20 -54.51
C GLY A 435 -58.52 -28.03 -53.71
N HIS A 436 -58.00 -26.81 -53.90
CA HIS A 436 -58.52 -25.57 -53.31
C HIS A 436 -58.91 -24.58 -54.42
N VAL A 437 -59.93 -23.74 -54.14
CA VAL A 437 -60.32 -22.65 -55.05
C VAL A 437 -59.89 -21.31 -54.46
N ASN A 438 -58.98 -20.62 -55.15
CA ASN A 438 -58.58 -19.26 -54.81
C ASN A 438 -59.42 -18.22 -55.57
N ALA A 439 -60.47 -17.73 -54.89
CA ALA A 439 -61.31 -16.63 -55.38
C ALA A 439 -60.72 -15.22 -55.12
N HIS A 440 -59.53 -15.13 -54.52
CA HIS A 440 -58.97 -13.88 -54.02
C HIS A 440 -57.44 -13.80 -54.14
N GLY A 441 -56.98 -13.16 -55.21
CA GLY A 441 -55.58 -12.79 -55.37
C GLY A 441 -55.15 -12.66 -56.82
N THR A 442 -53.84 -12.72 -57.03
CA THR A 442 -53.20 -12.67 -58.36
C THR A 442 -53.20 -14.03 -59.06
N HIS A 443 -53.33 -15.12 -58.30
CA HIS A 443 -53.48 -16.49 -58.79
C HIS A 443 -54.94 -16.93 -58.72
N HIS A 444 -55.79 -16.23 -59.47
CA HIS A 444 -57.25 -16.43 -59.48
C HIS A 444 -57.61 -17.73 -60.22
N GLU A 445 -58.24 -18.66 -59.52
CA GLU A 445 -58.76 -19.90 -60.10
C GLU A 445 -60.24 -20.06 -59.75
N ILE A 446 -61.07 -20.17 -60.79
CA ILE A 446 -62.54 -20.11 -60.63
C ILE A 446 -63.10 -21.52 -60.31
N CYS A 447 -62.33 -22.55 -60.67
CA CYS A 447 -62.64 -23.96 -60.45
C CYS A 447 -61.34 -24.75 -60.22
N ASP A 448 -61.44 -25.94 -59.63
CA ASP A 448 -60.33 -26.88 -59.42
C ASP A 448 -60.83 -28.31 -59.66
N ASP A 449 -60.13 -29.06 -60.51
CA ASP A 449 -60.56 -30.39 -60.99
C ASP A 449 -59.67 -31.55 -60.49
N ALA A 450 -58.88 -31.36 -59.43
CA ALA A 450 -58.17 -32.46 -58.80
C ALA A 450 -58.97 -33.07 -57.63
N PRO A 451 -58.93 -34.41 -57.44
CA PRO A 451 -59.27 -34.95 -56.13
C PRO A 451 -58.27 -34.38 -55.11
N ALA A 452 -58.77 -33.80 -54.01
CA ALA A 452 -57.98 -33.18 -52.96
C ALA A 452 -56.63 -33.89 -52.77
N ALA A 453 -55.55 -33.28 -53.26
CA ALA A 453 -54.23 -33.84 -53.14
C ALA A 453 -53.86 -33.86 -51.65
N PRO A 454 -53.06 -34.83 -51.17
CA PRO A 454 -52.46 -34.71 -49.85
C PRO A 454 -51.67 -33.40 -49.81
N ALA A 455 -51.74 -32.69 -48.67
CA ALA A 455 -51.35 -31.29 -48.44
C ALA A 455 -49.93 -30.86 -48.87
N HIS A 456 -49.11 -31.74 -49.45
CA HIS A 456 -47.70 -31.52 -49.81
C HIS A 456 -47.32 -32.03 -51.22
N SER A 457 -48.27 -32.14 -52.16
CA SER A 457 -47.92 -32.47 -53.55
C SER A 457 -47.75 -31.22 -54.39
N THR A 458 -46.52 -30.97 -54.85
CA THR A 458 -46.21 -29.95 -55.89
C THR A 458 -46.47 -30.46 -57.32
N ALA A 459 -46.87 -31.73 -57.46
CA ALA A 459 -47.17 -32.34 -58.74
C ALA A 459 -48.68 -32.31 -58.95
N VAL A 460 -49.13 -31.26 -59.62
CA VAL A 460 -50.51 -31.11 -60.07
C VAL A 460 -50.49 -31.18 -61.58
N THR A 461 -51.16 -32.20 -62.14
CA THR A 461 -51.46 -32.27 -63.56
C THR A 461 -52.95 -31.98 -63.72
N PRO A 462 -53.32 -30.72 -63.99
CA PRO A 462 -54.73 -30.39 -64.23
C PRO A 462 -55.21 -31.15 -65.45
N THR A 463 -56.44 -31.67 -65.39
CA THR A 463 -57.08 -32.45 -66.45
C THR A 463 -58.38 -31.76 -66.82
N GLU A 464 -58.66 -31.61 -68.12
CA GLU A 464 -59.95 -31.08 -68.61
C GLU A 464 -61.11 -31.95 -68.12
N THR A 465 -62.03 -31.40 -67.32
CA THR A 465 -63.32 -32.05 -67.02
C THR A 465 -64.50 -31.25 -67.57
N ALA A 466 -65.72 -31.74 -67.33
CA ALA A 466 -66.93 -31.01 -67.70
C ALA A 466 -67.12 -29.70 -66.90
N GLY A 467 -66.39 -29.52 -65.79
CA GLY A 467 -66.54 -28.39 -64.87
C GLY A 467 -65.38 -27.40 -64.85
N CYS A 468 -64.18 -27.78 -65.29
CA CYS A 468 -63.01 -26.90 -65.28
C CYS A 468 -62.03 -27.21 -66.42
N ASN A 469 -61.42 -26.15 -66.93
CA ASN A 469 -60.34 -26.22 -67.92
C ASN A 469 -58.99 -26.49 -67.24
N ILE A 470 -57.99 -26.92 -68.01
CA ILE A 470 -56.60 -27.16 -67.56
C ILE A 470 -55.97 -25.89 -66.96
N ASP A 471 -56.40 -24.70 -67.39
CA ASP A 471 -55.96 -23.42 -66.85
C ASP A 471 -56.90 -22.86 -65.75
N CYS A 472 -57.73 -23.73 -65.17
CA CYS A 472 -58.68 -23.43 -64.11
C CYS A 472 -59.67 -22.29 -64.42
N THR A 473 -59.98 -22.15 -65.71
CA THR A 473 -61.09 -21.34 -66.21
C THR A 473 -62.33 -22.18 -66.44
N THR A 474 -63.51 -21.56 -66.46
CA THR A 474 -64.77 -22.26 -66.70
C THR A 474 -64.95 -22.59 -68.18
N PRO A 475 -65.20 -23.86 -68.57
CA PRO A 475 -65.44 -24.23 -69.97
C PRO A 475 -66.71 -23.57 -70.51
N MET A 476 -66.63 -22.92 -71.68
CA MET A 476 -67.78 -22.28 -72.33
C MET A 476 -67.68 -22.30 -73.86
N CYS A 477 -68.80 -22.56 -74.52
CA CYS A 477 -68.90 -22.41 -75.99
C CYS A 477 -68.76 -20.95 -76.40
N GLY A 478 -67.78 -20.68 -77.27
CA GLY A 478 -67.41 -19.36 -77.76
C GLY A 478 -66.27 -18.69 -76.98
N ASP A 479 -65.54 -19.42 -76.14
CA ASP A 479 -64.38 -18.91 -75.40
C ASP A 479 -63.05 -19.05 -76.19
N GLY A 480 -63.12 -19.65 -77.38
CA GLY A 480 -61.99 -19.86 -78.28
C GLY A 480 -61.22 -21.16 -78.01
N LYS A 481 -61.70 -22.04 -77.12
CA LYS A 481 -61.09 -23.33 -76.81
C LYS A 481 -62.08 -24.46 -77.10
N VAL A 482 -61.55 -25.60 -77.55
CA VAL A 482 -62.37 -26.80 -77.76
C VAL A 482 -62.30 -27.66 -76.51
N ASN A 483 -63.38 -27.67 -75.72
CA ASN A 483 -63.43 -28.37 -74.43
C ASN A 483 -64.03 -29.78 -74.60
N HIS A 484 -63.18 -30.79 -74.81
CA HIS A 484 -63.60 -32.16 -75.16
C HIS A 484 -64.43 -32.91 -74.10
N SER A 485 -64.45 -32.42 -72.86
CA SER A 485 -65.23 -32.97 -71.74
C SER A 485 -66.50 -32.16 -71.44
N PHE A 486 -66.66 -30.98 -72.04
CA PHE A 486 -67.79 -30.07 -71.85
C PHE A 486 -68.81 -30.24 -72.97
N THR A 487 -70.10 -30.36 -72.60
CA THR A 487 -71.21 -30.42 -73.55
C THR A 487 -71.97 -29.08 -73.48
N PRO A 488 -71.89 -28.23 -74.51
CA PRO A 488 -72.60 -26.96 -74.54
C PRO A 488 -74.11 -27.15 -74.39
N PRO A 489 -74.83 -26.25 -73.70
CA PRO A 489 -76.28 -26.31 -73.62
C PRO A 489 -76.93 -26.33 -75.01
N GLY A 490 -77.73 -27.37 -75.29
CA GLY A 490 -78.41 -27.55 -76.58
C GLY A 490 -77.60 -28.31 -77.65
N ALA A 491 -76.33 -28.64 -77.39
CA ALA A 491 -75.53 -29.49 -78.26
C ALA A 491 -75.86 -30.98 -78.11
N ALA A 492 -75.65 -31.75 -79.17
CA ALA A 492 -75.86 -33.21 -79.17
C ALA A 492 -74.72 -34.00 -78.51
N GLY A 493 -73.57 -33.37 -78.26
CA GLY A 493 -72.38 -33.98 -77.68
C GLY A 493 -71.34 -32.94 -77.23
N PRO A 494 -70.13 -33.38 -76.86
CA PRO A 494 -69.06 -32.48 -76.43
C PRO A 494 -68.75 -31.43 -77.48
N GLU A 495 -68.18 -30.32 -77.05
CA GLU A 495 -67.68 -29.28 -77.94
C GLU A 495 -66.70 -29.84 -78.97
N GLN A 496 -66.97 -29.59 -80.25
CA GLN A 496 -66.21 -30.12 -81.38
C GLN A 496 -65.38 -29.04 -82.07
N CYS A 497 -65.82 -27.79 -81.96
CA CYS A 497 -65.20 -26.61 -82.55
C CYS A 497 -65.54 -25.40 -81.69
N ASP A 498 -64.68 -24.38 -81.71
CA ASP A 498 -64.92 -23.10 -81.04
C ASP A 498 -64.14 -22.01 -81.80
N ASN A 499 -64.85 -21.07 -82.41
CA ASN A 499 -64.28 -19.93 -83.14
C ASN A 499 -64.39 -18.63 -82.32
N GLY A 500 -64.45 -18.73 -81.00
CA GLY A 500 -64.76 -17.65 -80.08
C GLY A 500 -66.18 -17.11 -80.29
N GLY A 501 -66.35 -15.80 -80.19
CA GLY A 501 -67.64 -15.15 -80.43
C GLY A 501 -68.15 -15.19 -81.89
N ALA A 502 -67.50 -15.93 -82.79
CA ALA A 502 -67.88 -16.05 -84.20
C ALA A 502 -68.72 -17.30 -84.53
N ASN A 503 -69.07 -18.10 -83.53
CA ASN A 503 -69.94 -19.26 -83.67
C ASN A 503 -71.36 -18.85 -84.09
N ALA A 504 -71.89 -19.49 -85.14
CA ALA A 504 -73.21 -19.19 -85.68
C ALA A 504 -73.75 -20.40 -86.47
N ASP A 505 -75.07 -20.57 -86.49
CA ASP A 505 -75.71 -21.70 -87.18
C ASP A 505 -75.49 -21.69 -88.71
N ASN A 506 -75.07 -20.56 -89.28
CA ASN A 506 -74.71 -20.44 -90.69
C ASN A 506 -73.20 -20.43 -90.95
N ALA A 507 -72.40 -20.87 -89.97
CA ALA A 507 -70.94 -20.92 -90.04
C ALA A 507 -70.40 -22.35 -89.89
N ASP A 508 -69.10 -22.54 -90.15
CA ASP A 508 -68.42 -23.85 -90.01
C ASP A 508 -68.55 -24.45 -88.59
N CYS A 509 -68.73 -23.58 -87.59
CA CYS A 509 -69.00 -23.96 -86.21
C CYS A 509 -70.31 -23.33 -85.75
N THR A 510 -71.27 -24.18 -85.38
CA THR A 510 -72.63 -23.79 -84.98
C THR A 510 -72.64 -22.95 -83.70
N ALA A 511 -73.76 -22.28 -83.40
CA ALA A 511 -73.92 -21.55 -82.14
C ALA A 511 -73.86 -22.45 -80.89
N HIS A 512 -73.96 -23.77 -81.08
CA HIS A 512 -73.81 -24.79 -80.06
C HIS A 512 -72.45 -25.51 -80.11
N CYS A 513 -71.45 -24.92 -80.78
CA CYS A 513 -70.06 -25.41 -80.85
C CYS A 513 -69.94 -26.85 -81.38
N GLN A 514 -70.86 -27.22 -82.28
CA GLN A 514 -70.81 -28.43 -83.09
C GLN A 514 -70.37 -28.08 -84.51
N VAL A 515 -69.65 -28.98 -85.16
CA VAL A 515 -69.22 -28.79 -86.56
C VAL A 515 -70.42 -28.93 -87.48
N SER A 516 -70.60 -27.97 -88.38
CA SER A 516 -71.67 -27.99 -89.39
C SER A 516 -71.36 -29.03 -90.46
N VAL A 517 -72.37 -29.78 -90.91
CA VAL A 517 -72.22 -30.88 -91.88
C VAL A 517 -73.34 -30.90 -92.90
N CYS A 518 -72.99 -31.14 -94.17
CA CYS A 518 -73.98 -31.31 -95.23
C CYS A 518 -75.10 -32.32 -94.88
N GLY A 519 -76.34 -31.84 -94.99
CA GLY A 519 -77.58 -32.52 -94.65
C GLY A 519 -78.02 -32.33 -93.21
N ASP A 520 -77.55 -31.31 -92.48
CA ASP A 520 -77.89 -31.06 -91.07
C ASP A 520 -79.05 -30.07 -90.88
N ASN A 521 -79.67 -29.60 -91.97
CA ASN A 521 -80.71 -28.57 -92.03
C ASN A 521 -80.19 -27.14 -91.77
N LEU A 522 -78.87 -26.93 -91.72
CA LEU A 522 -78.24 -25.62 -91.54
C LEU A 522 -77.42 -25.27 -92.77
N HIS A 523 -77.89 -24.27 -93.53
CA HIS A 523 -77.16 -23.83 -94.72
C HIS A 523 -75.93 -23.00 -94.34
N ASN A 524 -74.75 -23.62 -94.38
CA ASN A 524 -73.49 -22.94 -94.03
C ASN A 524 -73.03 -22.00 -95.16
N THR A 525 -73.12 -20.70 -94.88
CA THR A 525 -72.83 -19.64 -95.87
C THR A 525 -71.56 -18.86 -95.55
N VAL A 526 -70.96 -19.08 -94.38
CA VAL A 526 -69.89 -18.25 -93.82
C VAL A 526 -68.80 -19.11 -93.18
N GLY A 527 -67.66 -19.26 -93.86
CA GLY A 527 -66.54 -20.01 -93.27
C GLY A 527 -65.43 -20.33 -94.28
N PRO A 528 -64.20 -20.58 -93.81
CA PRO A 528 -63.07 -20.94 -94.67
C PRO A 528 -63.05 -22.41 -95.12
N LEU A 529 -63.78 -23.33 -94.46
CA LEU A 529 -63.64 -24.77 -94.68
C LEU A 529 -64.76 -25.37 -95.53
N LEU A 530 -66.02 -25.01 -95.29
CA LEU A 530 -67.17 -25.62 -95.98
C LEU A 530 -68.24 -24.56 -96.29
N LYS A 531 -68.16 -23.94 -97.46
CA LYS A 531 -69.27 -23.10 -97.95
C LYS A 531 -70.22 -23.93 -98.79
N GLU A 532 -71.42 -24.13 -98.29
CA GLU A 532 -72.45 -24.92 -98.94
C GLU A 532 -73.25 -24.07 -99.91
N GLY A 533 -73.53 -24.61 -101.09
CA GLY A 533 -74.40 -23.99 -102.10
C GLY A 533 -75.89 -24.20 -101.80
N CYS A 534 -76.22 -25.29 -101.10
CA CYS A 534 -77.55 -25.64 -100.59
C CYS A 534 -77.41 -26.61 -99.41
N ASP A 535 -78.48 -26.82 -98.65
CA ASP A 535 -78.67 -27.90 -97.67
C ASP A 535 -80.17 -28.24 -97.63
N ASP A 536 -80.54 -29.51 -97.72
CA ASP A 536 -81.93 -29.97 -97.68
C ASP A 536 -82.20 -30.97 -96.54
N GLY A 537 -81.36 -30.94 -95.52
CA GLY A 537 -81.57 -31.65 -94.27
C GLY A 537 -81.38 -33.16 -94.33
N ASN A 538 -80.84 -33.67 -95.44
CA ASN A 538 -80.56 -35.08 -95.58
C ASN A 538 -79.35 -35.34 -96.51
N ARG A 539 -79.03 -36.62 -96.75
CA ARG A 539 -77.89 -37.05 -97.60
C ARG A 539 -78.34 -37.91 -98.77
N ILE A 540 -79.29 -37.41 -99.55
CA ILE A 540 -79.74 -38.02 -100.80
C ILE A 540 -79.23 -37.13 -101.95
N ASP A 541 -78.64 -37.72 -103.00
CA ASP A 541 -78.08 -36.93 -104.12
C ASP A 541 -79.13 -36.47 -105.14
N THR A 542 -80.35 -37.01 -105.07
CA THR A 542 -81.38 -36.90 -106.11
C THR A 542 -82.53 -35.95 -105.76
N ASP A 543 -82.50 -35.27 -104.61
CA ASP A 543 -83.49 -34.29 -104.12
C ASP A 543 -82.88 -32.88 -103.94
N ALA A 544 -83.45 -31.95 -103.18
CA ALA A 544 -83.20 -30.51 -103.42
C ALA A 544 -81.72 -30.06 -103.40
N CYS A 545 -80.82 -30.81 -102.76
CA CYS A 545 -79.39 -30.60 -102.74
C CYS A 545 -78.61 -31.89 -103.05
N THR A 546 -77.34 -31.79 -103.48
CA THR A 546 -76.46 -32.97 -103.59
C THR A 546 -75.76 -33.27 -102.26
N ASN A 547 -75.23 -34.47 -102.06
CA ASN A 547 -74.46 -34.86 -100.86
C ASN A 547 -73.13 -34.12 -100.69
N ALA A 548 -72.71 -33.40 -101.73
CA ALA A 548 -71.59 -32.47 -101.69
C ALA A 548 -72.03 -31.04 -101.32
N CYS A 549 -73.31 -30.84 -100.99
CA CYS A 549 -73.95 -29.57 -100.71
C CYS A 549 -73.75 -28.52 -101.82
N VAL A 550 -73.81 -29.00 -103.06
CA VAL A 550 -73.78 -28.19 -104.28
C VAL A 550 -75.17 -28.17 -104.88
N ALA A 551 -75.62 -26.98 -105.29
CA ALA A 551 -76.88 -26.81 -106.01
C ALA A 551 -76.82 -27.56 -107.34
N LYS A 552 -77.94 -28.17 -107.72
CA LYS A 552 -78.05 -28.96 -108.96
C LYS A 552 -77.94 -28.08 -110.19
N ASP A 553 -77.12 -28.48 -111.14
CA ASP A 553 -76.94 -27.79 -112.41
C ASP A 553 -76.98 -28.77 -113.58
N CYS A 554 -77.78 -28.47 -114.60
CA CYS A 554 -77.82 -29.26 -115.82
C CYS A 554 -76.42 -29.37 -116.47
N GLY A 555 -75.93 -30.60 -116.62
CA GLY A 555 -74.59 -30.93 -117.10
C GLY A 555 -73.61 -31.33 -115.99
N ASP A 556 -74.08 -31.57 -114.76
CA ASP A 556 -73.26 -32.04 -113.63
C ASP A 556 -73.13 -33.58 -113.57
N GLY A 557 -73.90 -34.30 -114.39
CA GLY A 557 -73.88 -35.76 -114.48
C GLY A 557 -74.79 -36.49 -113.49
N ILE A 558 -75.63 -35.79 -112.72
CA ILE A 558 -76.61 -36.36 -111.79
C ILE A 558 -78.04 -36.06 -112.29
N VAL A 559 -78.78 -37.08 -112.73
CA VAL A 559 -80.15 -36.87 -113.23
C VAL A 559 -81.10 -36.50 -112.08
N SER A 560 -81.59 -35.26 -112.08
CA SER A 560 -82.45 -34.73 -111.03
C SER A 560 -83.67 -33.99 -111.57
N PRO A 561 -84.88 -34.10 -110.99
CA PRO A 561 -86.04 -33.36 -111.48
C PRO A 561 -85.79 -31.83 -111.50
N PRO A 562 -86.09 -31.09 -112.59
CA PRO A 562 -86.91 -31.48 -113.75
C PRO A 562 -86.14 -32.08 -114.94
N GLU A 563 -84.86 -32.39 -114.78
CA GLU A 563 -84.02 -32.98 -115.83
C GLU A 563 -84.50 -34.39 -116.15
N GLU A 564 -84.55 -34.70 -117.44
CA GLU A 564 -84.91 -36.03 -117.95
C GLU A 564 -83.67 -36.87 -118.25
N CYS A 565 -82.52 -36.21 -118.44
CA CYS A 565 -81.23 -36.82 -118.72
C CYS A 565 -80.09 -35.87 -118.32
N ASP A 566 -78.93 -36.42 -117.99
CA ASP A 566 -77.71 -35.64 -117.79
C ASP A 566 -76.49 -36.51 -118.13
N LEU A 567 -75.73 -36.13 -119.18
CA LEU A 567 -74.49 -36.81 -119.60
C LEU A 567 -73.24 -36.02 -119.18
N GLY A 568 -73.39 -35.15 -118.18
CA GLY A 568 -72.39 -34.21 -117.72
C GLY A 568 -72.02 -33.20 -118.81
N PRO A 569 -70.71 -32.88 -118.99
CA PRO A 569 -70.26 -31.96 -120.03
C PRO A 569 -70.50 -32.46 -121.47
N ASN A 570 -71.01 -33.67 -121.65
CA ASN A 570 -71.29 -34.26 -122.96
C ASN A 570 -72.71 -33.96 -123.49
N ASN A 571 -73.51 -33.16 -122.76
CA ASN A 571 -74.79 -32.68 -123.26
C ASN A 571 -74.58 -31.86 -124.55
N SER A 572 -75.38 -32.12 -125.60
CA SER A 572 -75.19 -31.45 -126.89
C SER A 572 -76.50 -31.16 -127.58
N ASP A 573 -76.54 -30.08 -128.37
CA ASP A 573 -77.75 -29.62 -129.08
C ASP A 573 -78.23 -30.61 -130.16
N THR A 574 -77.40 -31.60 -130.50
CA THR A 574 -77.67 -32.64 -131.52
C THR A 574 -77.62 -34.05 -130.96
N GLY A 575 -77.48 -34.23 -129.64
CA GLY A 575 -77.33 -35.52 -128.97
C GLY A 575 -78.62 -36.03 -128.32
N ALA A 576 -78.54 -37.22 -127.71
CA ALA A 576 -79.69 -37.84 -127.02
C ALA A 576 -80.13 -37.05 -125.77
N CYS A 577 -79.21 -36.28 -125.17
CA CYS A 577 -79.49 -35.34 -124.10
C CYS A 577 -79.10 -33.92 -124.53
N LEU A 578 -80.08 -33.03 -124.55
CA LEU A 578 -79.90 -31.63 -124.94
C LEU A 578 -79.15 -30.86 -123.85
N LYS A 579 -78.56 -29.70 -124.20
CA LYS A 579 -77.85 -28.84 -123.22
C LYS A 579 -78.72 -28.26 -122.11
N ASN A 580 -80.04 -28.38 -122.21
CA ASN A 580 -80.99 -28.06 -121.15
C ASN A 580 -81.51 -29.30 -120.41
N CYS A 581 -80.83 -30.45 -120.56
CA CYS A 581 -81.09 -31.69 -119.82
C CYS A 581 -82.49 -32.29 -120.04
N HIS A 582 -83.08 -31.99 -121.20
CA HIS A 582 -84.26 -32.67 -121.71
C HIS A 582 -83.87 -33.62 -122.84
N ILE A 583 -84.64 -34.69 -123.01
CA ILE A 583 -84.43 -35.66 -124.08
C ILE A 583 -84.85 -35.03 -125.41
N ALA A 584 -84.03 -35.17 -126.46
CA ALA A 584 -84.35 -34.64 -127.78
C ALA A 584 -85.56 -35.37 -128.41
N ILE A 585 -86.65 -34.65 -128.72
CA ILE A 585 -87.83 -35.18 -129.41
C ILE A 585 -87.68 -34.94 -130.92
N CYS A 586 -87.43 -35.98 -131.72
CA CYS A 586 -87.45 -35.88 -133.18
C CYS A 586 -88.91 -35.77 -133.68
N GLY A 587 -89.26 -34.65 -134.32
CA GLY A 587 -90.54 -34.41 -135.00
C GLY A 587 -90.38 -34.23 -136.51
#